data_AF-A0A6C0AKT0-F1
#
_entry.id   AF-A0A6C0AKT0-F1
#
_cell.length_a   1.000
_cell.length_b   1.000
_cell.length_c   1.000
_cell.angle_alpha   90.00
_cell.angle_beta   90.00
_cell.angle_gamma   90.00
#
_symmetry.space_group_name_H-M   'P 1'
#
loop_
_entity.id
_entity.type
_entity.pdbx_description
1 polymer ?
#
loop_
_entity_poly.entity_id
_entity_poly.type
_entity_poly.pdbx_seq_one_letter_code
_entity_poly.pdbx_strand_id
1 'polypeptide(L)'
;MNEIIYTIIESAYIYYMYNIFKTNISINHPGEYILNNLPISDFFKHPLNNSVYENKICPLGHITSKLLVVWLFLRLCLVKYNKTHTKLANSIIFGLFFILSLLMNLNAFIYLIPVFIYEYLRY
;
A
#
# COMPACT_ATOMS: atom_id res chain seq x y z
N MET A 1 -12.51 20.32 7.67
CA MET A 1 -11.09 20.72 7.78
C MET A 1 -10.23 19.56 8.25
N ASN A 2 -10.62 18.87 9.33
CA ASN A 2 -9.91 17.70 9.87
C ASN A 2 -9.73 16.56 8.85
N GLU A 3 -10.79 16.21 8.09
CA GLU A 3 -10.74 15.12 7.11
C GLU A 3 -9.67 15.29 6.03
N ILE A 4 -9.45 16.53 5.57
CA ILE A 4 -8.46 16.85 4.54
C ILE A 4 -7.05 16.69 5.12
N ILE A 5 -6.83 17.18 6.35
CA ILE A 5 -5.54 17.08 7.03
C ILE A 5 -5.17 15.61 7.24
N TYR A 6 -6.11 14.78 7.71
CA TYR A 6 -5.87 13.35 7.88
C TYR A 6 -5.56 12.66 6.56
N THR A 7 -6.30 12.96 5.48
CA THR A 7 -6.00 12.46 4.13
C THR A 7 -4.60 12.86 3.65
N ILE A 8 -4.15 14.09 3.94
CA ILE A 8 -2.80 14.53 3.58
C ILE A 8 -1.75 13.72 4.35
N ILE A 9 -1.95 13.52 5.66
CA ILE A 9 -1.03 12.74 6.50
C ILE A 9 -0.96 11.28 6.04
N GLU A 10 -2.10 10.63 5.82
CA GLU A 10 -2.20 9.27 5.29
C GLU A 10 -1.49 9.14 3.94
N SER A 11 -1.80 10.06 3.01
CA SER A 11 -1.21 10.06 1.67
C SER A 11 0.30 10.26 1.71
N ALA A 12 0.77 11.21 2.53
CA ALA A 12 2.19 11.48 2.70
C ALA A 12 2.91 10.27 3.30
N TYR A 13 2.32 9.64 4.32
CA TYR A 13 2.85 8.43 4.93
C TYR A 13 2.95 7.28 3.93
N ILE A 14 1.85 6.97 3.20
CA ILE A 14 1.83 5.88 2.19
C ILE A 14 2.87 6.17 1.12
N TYR A 15 2.87 7.38 0.56
CA TYR A 15 3.81 7.74 -0.50
C TYR A 15 5.25 7.62 -0.03
N TYR A 16 5.56 8.14 1.16
CA TYR A 16 6.89 8.07 1.75
C TYR A 16 7.33 6.62 1.97
N MET A 17 6.53 5.81 2.68
CA MET A 17 6.88 4.42 2.99
C MET A 17 7.03 3.57 1.74
N TYR A 18 6.18 3.78 0.74
CA TYR A 18 6.22 2.97 -0.47
C TYR A 18 7.28 3.44 -1.47
N ASN A 19 7.59 4.73 -1.59
CA ASN A 19 8.42 5.24 -2.69
C ASN A 19 9.78 5.81 -2.25
N ILE A 20 9.92 6.27 -1.01
CA ILE A 20 11.12 7.00 -0.54
C ILE A 20 11.87 6.19 0.50
N PHE A 21 11.15 5.55 1.42
CA PHE A 21 11.74 4.84 2.54
C PHE A 21 12.69 3.71 2.08
N LYS A 22 13.84 3.61 2.75
CA LYS A 22 14.86 2.60 2.49
C LYS A 22 15.26 1.92 3.79
N THR A 23 15.51 0.63 3.72
CA THR A 23 15.89 -0.18 4.89
C THR A 23 16.81 -1.33 4.48
N ASN A 24 17.60 -1.81 5.44
CA ASN A 24 18.40 -3.03 5.30
C ASN A 24 17.57 -4.29 5.60
N ILE A 25 16.39 -4.13 6.21
CA ILE A 25 15.55 -5.23 6.67
C ILE A 25 14.54 -5.55 5.58
N SER A 26 14.63 -6.75 5.01
CA SER A 26 13.59 -7.31 4.15
C SER A 26 12.93 -8.48 4.87
N ILE A 27 11.65 -8.33 5.21
CA ILE A 27 10.84 -9.43 5.71
C ILE A 27 10.24 -10.12 4.50
N ASN A 28 10.65 -11.36 4.26
CA ASN A 28 10.25 -12.11 3.07
C ASN A 28 9.29 -13.24 3.44
N HIS A 29 8.27 -13.44 2.63
CA HIS A 29 7.33 -14.56 2.78
C HIS A 29 7.83 -15.80 2.02
N PRO A 30 7.61 -17.04 2.50
CA PRO A 30 7.97 -18.26 1.76
C PRO A 30 7.44 -18.29 0.31
N GLY A 31 6.27 -17.69 0.08
CA GLY A 31 5.66 -17.55 -1.25
C GLY A 31 6.44 -16.66 -2.23
N GLU A 32 7.24 -15.70 -1.74
CA GLU A 32 8.08 -14.85 -2.61
C GLU A 32 9.22 -15.66 -3.25
N TYR A 33 9.72 -16.69 -2.56
CA TYR A 33 10.71 -17.62 -3.12
C TYR A 33 10.13 -18.45 -4.28
N ILE A 34 8.85 -18.83 -4.18
CA ILE A 34 8.17 -19.58 -5.25
C ILE A 34 7.94 -18.65 -6.45
N LEU A 35 7.47 -17.42 -6.21
CA LEU A 35 7.22 -16.43 -7.28
C LEU A 35 8.49 -16.03 -8.03
N ASN A 36 9.61 -15.87 -7.34
CA ASN A 36 10.89 -15.55 -7.97
C ASN A 36 11.45 -16.68 -8.84
N ASN A 37 11.07 -17.93 -8.58
CA ASN A 37 11.48 -19.09 -9.37
C ASN A 37 10.55 -19.38 -10.57
N LEU A 38 9.40 -18.69 -10.67
CA LEU A 38 8.49 -18.81 -11.81
C LEU A 38 8.95 -17.89 -12.97
N PRO A 39 8.68 -18.25 -14.23
CA PRO A 39 9.04 -17.45 -15.41
C PRO A 39 8.08 -16.27 -15.58
N ILE A 40 7.90 -15.47 -14.53
CA ILE A 40 7.03 -14.29 -14.50
C ILE A 40 7.90 -13.06 -14.78
N SER A 41 7.28 -12.03 -15.36
CA SER A 41 7.91 -10.72 -15.57
C SER A 41 8.62 -10.22 -14.31
N ASP A 42 9.79 -9.61 -14.47
CA ASP A 42 10.59 -9.00 -13.40
C ASP A 42 9.80 -7.96 -12.58
N PHE A 43 8.70 -7.47 -13.14
CA PHE A 43 7.74 -6.60 -12.47
C PHE A 43 7.10 -7.23 -11.23
N PHE A 44 7.00 -8.57 -11.19
CA PHE A 44 6.51 -9.35 -10.05
C PHE A 44 7.63 -10.05 -9.28
N LYS A 45 8.90 -9.80 -9.63
CA LYS A 45 10.03 -10.35 -8.88
C LYS A 45 10.37 -9.44 -7.70
N HIS A 46 10.79 -10.07 -6.62
CA HIS A 46 11.04 -9.43 -5.33
C HIS A 46 12.54 -9.42 -5.05
N PRO A 47 13.10 -8.31 -4.54
CA PRO A 47 14.50 -8.27 -4.13
C PRO A 47 14.70 -9.25 -2.96
N LEU A 48 15.27 -10.43 -3.24
CA LEU A 48 15.56 -11.43 -2.24
C LEU A 48 16.69 -10.94 -1.34
N ASN A 49 16.41 -10.88 -0.04
CA ASN A 49 17.32 -10.74 1.10
C ASN A 49 18.75 -10.27 0.80
N ASN A 50 18.88 -9.13 0.13
CA ASN A 50 20.16 -8.45 -0.04
C ASN A 50 20.24 -7.48 1.14
N SER A 51 21.25 -7.60 2.00
CA SER A 51 21.58 -6.70 3.11
C SER A 51 21.93 -5.27 2.68
N VAL A 52 21.52 -4.89 1.48
CA VAL A 52 21.73 -3.60 0.82
C VAL A 52 20.67 -2.61 1.29
N TYR A 53 21.11 -1.39 1.60
CA TYR A 53 20.26 -0.27 1.98
C TYR A 53 19.50 0.28 0.78
N GLU A 54 18.27 -0.18 0.59
CA GLU A 54 17.44 0.21 -0.54
C GLU A 54 15.95 0.18 -0.18
N ASN A 55 15.11 0.63 -1.11
CA ASN A 55 13.68 0.48 -0.97
C ASN A 55 13.32 -0.99 -1.26
N LYS A 56 12.66 -1.65 -0.30
CA LYS A 56 12.33 -3.08 -0.36
C LYS A 56 10.94 -3.35 -0.93
N ILE A 57 10.28 -2.35 -1.50
CA ILE A 57 8.96 -2.46 -2.12
C ILE A 57 9.13 -2.81 -3.60
N CYS A 58 8.26 -3.68 -4.12
CA CYS A 58 8.31 -4.08 -5.52
C CYS A 58 7.78 -2.98 -6.46
N PRO A 59 8.11 -3.04 -7.77
CA PRO A 59 7.61 -2.09 -8.78
C PRO A 59 6.08 -1.92 -8.77
N LEU A 60 5.33 -3.02 -8.61
CA LEU A 60 3.87 -2.93 -8.51
C LEU A 60 3.44 -2.15 -7.26
N GLY A 61 4.08 -2.40 -6.11
CA GLY A 61 3.81 -1.67 -4.86
C GLY A 61 3.98 -0.16 -5.02
N HIS A 62 4.99 0.29 -5.75
CA HIS A 62 5.17 1.71 -6.06
C HIS A 62 3.98 2.28 -6.85
N ILE A 63 3.55 1.59 -7.91
CA ILE A 63 2.42 2.05 -8.74
C ILE A 63 1.13 2.05 -7.94
N THR A 64 0.84 0.95 -7.25
CA THR A 64 -0.39 0.81 -6.49
C THR A 64 -0.45 1.86 -5.38
N SER A 65 0.67 2.18 -4.72
CA SER A 65 0.69 3.22 -3.67
C SER A 65 0.28 4.59 -4.20
N LYS A 66 0.71 4.95 -5.42
CA LYS A 66 0.32 6.20 -6.09
C LYS A 66 -1.16 6.20 -6.44
N LEU A 67 -1.69 5.07 -6.92
CA LEU A 67 -3.12 4.91 -7.17
C LEU A 67 -3.94 5.03 -5.88
N LEU A 68 -3.45 4.46 -4.77
CA LEU A 68 -4.10 4.57 -3.47
C LEU A 68 -4.13 6.03 -3.01
N VAL A 69 -3.02 6.76 -3.10
CA VAL A 69 -2.97 8.20 -2.79
C VAL A 69 -4.00 8.98 -3.61
N VAL A 70 -4.08 8.75 -4.93
CA VAL A 70 -5.09 9.38 -5.77
C VAL A 70 -6.51 9.07 -5.29
N TRP A 71 -6.78 7.82 -4.92
CA TRP A 71 -8.06 7.41 -4.35
C TRP A 71 -8.39 8.14 -3.03
N LEU A 72 -7.42 8.32 -2.13
CA LEU A 72 -7.63 9.04 -0.86
C LEU A 72 -8.08 10.49 -1.07
N PHE A 73 -7.62 11.14 -2.14
CA PHE A 73 -8.09 12.48 -2.51
C PHE A 73 -9.43 12.44 -3.26
N LEU A 74 -9.60 11.51 -4.20
CA LEU A 74 -10.84 11.36 -4.97
C LEU A 74 -12.06 11.17 -4.06
N ARG A 75 -11.94 10.34 -3.02
CA ARG A 75 -13.04 10.06 -2.09
C ARG A 75 -13.51 11.31 -1.33
N LEU A 76 -12.65 12.31 -1.09
CA LEU A 76 -13.04 13.55 -0.43
C LEU A 76 -14.06 14.34 -1.25
N CYS A 77 -14.01 14.21 -2.57
CA CYS A 77 -15.02 14.77 -3.47
C CYS A 77 -16.27 13.88 -3.49
N LEU A 78 -16.12 12.56 -3.63
CA LEU A 78 -17.22 11.61 -3.76
C LEU A 78 -18.12 11.53 -2.51
N VAL A 79 -17.55 11.66 -1.31
CA VAL A 79 -18.31 11.57 -0.05
C VAL A 79 -19.39 12.66 0.07
N LYS A 80 -19.19 13.81 -0.60
CA LYS A 80 -20.17 14.91 -0.65
C LYS A 80 -21.42 14.55 -1.44
N TYR A 81 -21.29 13.65 -2.42
CA TYR A 81 -22.40 13.23 -3.27
C TYR A 81 -23.11 12.00 -2.70
N ASN A 82 -22.35 10.97 -2.32
CA ASN A 82 -22.93 9.73 -1.83
C ASN A 82 -22.02 9.05 -0.78
N LYS A 83 -22.26 9.38 0.49
CA LYS A 83 -21.46 8.92 1.62
C LYS A 83 -21.45 7.39 1.75
N THR A 84 -22.60 6.74 1.66
CA THR A 84 -22.72 5.28 1.88
C THR A 84 -21.96 4.49 0.83
N HIS A 85 -22.12 4.82 -0.45
CA HIS A 85 -21.41 4.13 -1.53
C HIS A 85 -19.91 4.45 -1.52
N THR A 86 -19.52 5.68 -1.16
CA THR A 86 -18.10 6.05 -1.02
C THR A 86 -17.43 5.27 0.11
N LYS A 87 -18.11 5.10 1.24
CA LYS A 87 -17.63 4.28 2.36
C LYS A 87 -17.41 2.83 1.92
N LEU A 88 -18.41 2.21 1.30
CA LEU A 88 -18.32 0.84 0.80
C LEU A 88 -17.15 0.67 -0.19
N ALA A 89 -17.02 1.59 -1.17
CA ALA A 89 -15.93 1.57 -2.12
C ALA A 89 -14.56 1.71 -1.43
N ASN A 90 -14.45 2.59 -0.43
CA ASN A 90 -13.21 2.76 0.34
C ASN A 90 -12.83 1.47 1.07
N SER A 91 -13.78 0.83 1.77
CA SER A 91 -13.55 -0.44 2.46
C SER A 91 -13.13 -1.56 1.51
N ILE A 92 -13.77 -1.66 0.34
CA ILE A 92 -13.41 -2.65 -0.69
C ILE A 92 -11.99 -2.39 -1.22
N ILE A 93 -11.68 -1.15 -1.59
CA ILE A 93 -10.38 -0.79 -2.14
C ILE A 93 -9.28 -1.04 -1.12
N PHE A 94 -9.43 -0.58 0.13
CA PHE A 94 -8.46 -0.84 1.18
C PHE A 94 -8.31 -2.33 1.51
N GLY A 95 -9.42 -3.08 1.54
CA GLY A 95 -9.39 -4.53 1.76
C GLY A 95 -8.63 -5.27 0.66
N LEU A 96 -8.90 -4.94 -0.61
CA LEU A 96 -8.15 -5.49 -1.75
C LEU A 96 -6.68 -5.12 -1.69
N PHE A 97 -6.38 -3.87 -1.35
CA PHE A 97 -5.01 -3.38 -1.24
C PHE A 97 -4.22 -4.08 -0.12
N PHE A 98 -4.88 -4.32 1.02
CA PHE A 98 -4.32 -5.04 2.15
C PHE A 98 -3.98 -6.48 1.79
N ILE A 99 -4.92 -7.21 1.18
CA ILE A 99 -4.69 -8.59 0.72
C ILE A 99 -3.59 -8.64 -0.34
N LEU A 100 -3.62 -7.73 -1.33
CA LEU A 100 -2.61 -7.69 -2.38
C LEU A 100 -1.22 -7.40 -1.82
N SER A 101 -1.12 -6.47 -0.86
CA SER A 101 0.16 -6.18 -0.21
C SER A 101 0.70 -7.38 0.57
N LEU A 102 -0.15 -8.15 1.25
CA LEU A 102 0.25 -9.37 1.96
C LEU A 102 0.82 -10.44 1.02
N LEU A 103 0.16 -10.64 -0.13
CA LEU A 103 0.56 -11.66 -1.09
C LEU A 103 1.85 -11.32 -1.83
N MET A 104 2.12 -10.03 -2.00
CA MET A 104 3.21 -9.57 -2.86
C MET A 104 4.43 -9.09 -2.10
N ASN A 105 4.28 -8.38 -0.98
CA ASN A 105 5.43 -7.83 -0.29
C ASN A 105 5.13 -7.61 1.17
N LEU A 106 5.74 -8.41 2.04
CA LEU A 106 5.43 -8.36 3.46
C LEU A 106 5.88 -7.03 4.11
N ASN A 107 6.93 -6.37 3.60
CA ASN A 107 7.29 -5.02 4.04
C ASN A 107 6.19 -4.01 3.68
N ALA A 108 5.65 -4.08 2.45
CA ALA A 108 4.54 -3.24 2.02
C ALA A 108 3.31 -3.45 2.91
N PHE A 109 2.97 -4.70 3.19
CA PHE A 109 1.88 -5.06 4.09
C PHE A 109 2.06 -4.42 5.47
N ILE A 110 3.23 -4.58 6.09
CA ILE A 110 3.52 -4.02 7.41
C ILE A 110 3.41 -2.50 7.41
N TYR A 111 3.93 -1.84 6.37
CA TYR A 111 3.85 -0.39 6.26
C TYR A 111 2.42 0.10 6.10
N LEU A 112 1.52 -0.69 5.50
CA LEU A 112 0.12 -0.34 5.32
C LEU A 112 -0.72 -0.46 6.60
N ILE A 113 -0.33 -1.31 7.56
CA ILE A 113 -1.11 -1.61 8.78
C ILE A 113 -1.58 -0.33 9.52
N PRO A 114 -0.71 0.67 9.82
CA PRO A 114 -1.16 1.84 10.58
C PRO A 114 -2.26 2.63 9.87
N VAL A 115 -2.16 2.77 8.54
CA VAL A 115 -3.16 3.47 7.74
C VAL A 115 -4.44 2.64 7.65
N PHE A 116 -4.33 1.33 7.43
CA PHE A 116 -5.48 0.45 7.35
C PHE A 116 -6.30 0.46 8.64
N ILE A 117 -5.65 0.36 9.81
CA ILE A 117 -6.31 0.43 11.12
C ILE A 117 -6.98 1.79 11.29
N TYR A 118 -6.26 2.87 11.02
CA TYR A 118 -6.80 4.22 11.17
C TYR A 118 -8.03 4.43 10.28
N GLU A 119 -7.97 3.95 9.03
CA GLU A 119 -9.07 4.10 8.10
C GLU A 119 -10.29 3.25 8.48
N TYR A 120 -10.07 2.04 8.99
CA TYR A 120 -11.13 1.18 9.50
C TYR A 120 -11.84 1.79 10.72
N LEU A 121 -11.13 2.50 11.58
CA LEU A 121 -11.71 3.15 12.76
C LEU A 121 -12.45 4.46 12.43
N ARG A 122 -11.98 5.20 11.41
CA ARG A 122 -12.52 6.51 11.04
C ARG A 122 -13.74 6.43 10.12
N TYR A 123 -13.78 5.47 9.21
CA TYR A 123 -14.70 5.42 8.08
C TYR A 123 -15.71 4.28 8.16
#